data_AF-A0A6V8PW69-F1
#
_entry.id   AF-A0A6V8PW69-F1
#
_cell.length_a   1.000
_cell.length_b   1.000
_cell.length_c   1.000
_cell.angle_alpha   90.00
_cell.angle_beta   90.00
_cell.angle_gamma   90.00
#
_symmetry.space_group_name_H-M   'P 1'
#
loop_
_entity.id
_entity.type
_entity.pdbx_description
1 polymer ?
#
loop_
_entity_poly.entity_id
_entity_poly.type
_entity_poly.pdbx_seq_one_letter_code
_entity_poly.pdbx_strand_id
1 'polypeptide(L)' 'IPGGESTTMGRLMQKYDLIEPIREMGQEGVPIYGTCAGLILLAVKTVEGGQPLLELMDMVARRNAFGRPVDSF' A
#
# COMPACT_ATOMS: atom_id res chain seq x y z
N ILE A 1 4.22 4.22 6.89
CA ILE A 1 4.45 4.08 5.43
C ILE A 1 4.03 5.38 4.74
N PRO A 2 4.99 6.14 4.18
CA PRO A 2 4.73 7.47 3.65
C PRO A 2 3.97 7.44 2.31
N GLY A 3 3.61 8.64 1.83
CA GLY A 3 3.21 8.85 0.43
C GLY A 3 4.37 8.63 -0.55
N GLY A 4 4.04 8.52 -1.83
CA GLY A 4 4.99 8.17 -2.89
C GLY A 4 4.29 7.45 -4.03
N GLU A 5 4.98 6.48 -4.63
CA GLU A 5 4.43 5.66 -5.72
C GLU A 5 4.27 4.21 -5.25
N SER A 6 3.01 3.77 -5.11
CA SER A 6 2.69 2.49 -4.45
C SER A 6 3.21 1.27 -5.21
N THR A 7 3.31 1.32 -6.54
CA THR A 7 3.81 0.17 -7.32
C THR A 7 5.31 -0.01 -7.15
N THR A 8 6.05 1.09 -7.07
CA THR A 8 7.50 1.10 -6.85
C THR A 8 7.79 0.59 -5.46
N MET A 9 7.08 1.09 -4.44
CA MET A 9 7.21 0.63 -3.07
C MET A 9 6.89 -0.86 -2.94
N GLY A 10 5.76 -1.32 -3.49
CA GLY A 10 5.38 -2.73 -3.47
C GLY A 10 6.38 -3.64 -4.18
N ARG A 11 6.89 -3.25 -5.35
CA ARG A 11 7.94 -3.98 -6.09
C ARG A 11 9.25 -4.04 -5.31
N LEU A 12 9.66 -2.95 -4.65
CA LEU A 12 10.86 -2.93 -3.83
C LEU A 12 10.68 -3.79 -2.57
N MET A 13 9.54 -3.71 -1.90
CA MET A 13 9.23 -4.57 -0.75
C MET A 13 9.29 -6.05 -1.13
N GLN A 14 8.70 -6.43 -2.27
CA GLN A 14 8.80 -7.80 -2.77
C GLN A 14 10.25 -8.18 -3.13
N LYS A 15 11.00 -7.30 -3.80
CA LYS A 15 12.39 -7.55 -4.20
C LYS A 15 13.33 -7.76 -3.02
N TYR A 16 13.05 -7.12 -1.88
CA TYR A 16 13.87 -7.19 -0.67
C TYR A 16 13.25 -8.09 0.42
N ASP A 17 12.27 -8.92 0.07
CA ASP A 17 11.60 -9.87 0.97
C ASP A 17 11.03 -9.19 2.24
N LEU A 18 10.49 -7.98 2.10
CA LEU A 18 9.97 -7.15 3.20
C LEU A 18 8.46 -7.30 3.43
N ILE A 19 7.72 -7.94 2.52
CA ILE A 19 6.25 -8.05 2.63
C ILE A 19 5.87 -8.86 3.88
N GLU A 20 6.41 -10.07 4.01
CA GLU A 20 6.12 -10.98 5.11
C GLU A 20 6.58 -10.43 6.46
N PRO A 21 7.81 -9.90 6.65
CA PRO A 21 8.21 -9.30 7.92
C PRO A 21 7.31 -8.14 8.35
N ILE A 22 6.88 -7.28 7.42
CA ILE A 22 5.98 -6.17 7.76
C ILE A 22 4.58 -6.68 8.11
N ARG A 23 4.11 -7.75 7.44
CA ARG A 23 2.85 -8.42 7.78
C ARG A 23 2.89 -8.99 9.19
N GLU A 24 3.95 -9.69 9.53
CA GLU A 24 4.17 -10.25 10.87
C GLU A 24 4.15 -9.15 11.94
N MET A 25 4.90 -8.06 11.74
CA MET A 25 4.87 -6.90 12.65
C MET A 25 3.44 -6.36 12.86
N GLY A 26 2.66 -6.22 11.78
CA GLY A 26 1.28 -5.77 11.87
C GLY A 26 0.38 -6.74 12.65
N GLN A 27 0.55 -8.04 12.44
CA GLN A 27 -0.20 -9.10 13.14
C GLN A 27 0.18 -9.21 14.63
N GLU A 28 1.43 -8.91 14.97
CA GLU A 28 1.91 -8.80 16.36
C GLU A 28 1.40 -7.53 17.07
N GLY A 29 0.65 -6.68 16.36
CA GLY A 29 0.04 -5.48 16.92
C GLY A 29 0.95 -4.24 16.89
N VAL A 30 2.06 -4.27 16.14
CA VAL A 30 2.85 -3.06 15.89
C VAL A 30 1.99 -2.05 15.12
N PRO A 31 1.79 -0.82 15.63
CA PRO A 31 0.98 0.17 14.93
C PRO A 31 1.63 0.59 13.61
N ILE A 32 0.89 0.45 12.50
CA ILE A 32 1.34 0.86 11.17
C ILE A 32 0.43 1.97 10.65
N TYR A 33 1.03 3.12 10.34
CA TYR A 33 0.33 4.27 9.78
C TYR A 33 0.68 4.46 8.31
N GLY A 34 -0.28 4.33 7.39
CA GLY A 34 -0.11 4.50 5.94
C GLY A 34 -0.74 5.78 5.42
N THR A 35 0.02 6.62 4.71
CA THR A 35 -0.50 7.85 4.06
C THR A 35 -0.40 7.74 2.54
N CYS A 36 -1.47 8.11 1.82
CA CYS A 36 -1.55 8.07 0.35
C CYS A 36 -1.10 6.70 -0.23
N ALA A 37 0.10 6.60 -0.81
CA ALA A 37 0.66 5.33 -1.29
C ALA A 37 0.77 4.27 -0.20
N GLY A 38 1.12 4.67 1.03
CA GLY A 38 1.13 3.77 2.19
C GLY A 38 -0.26 3.23 2.53
N LEU A 39 -1.32 4.03 2.35
CA LEU A 39 -2.70 3.56 2.52
C LEU A 39 -3.02 2.50 1.45
N ILE A 40 -2.68 2.76 0.19
CA ILE A 40 -2.89 1.80 -0.90
C ILE A 40 -2.21 0.46 -0.59
N LEU A 41 -0.96 0.49 -0.07
CA LEU A 41 -0.22 -0.73 0.29
C LEU A 41 -0.87 -1.54 1.41
N LEU A 42 -1.59 -0.91 2.34
CA LEU A 42 -2.24 -1.62 3.46
C LEU A 42 -3.51 -2.37 3.04
N ALA A 43 -4.14 -2.01 1.92
CA ALA A 43 -5.38 -2.63 1.45
C ALA A 43 -5.21 -4.13 1.16
N VAL A 44 -6.30 -4.90 1.31
CA VAL A 44 -6.35 -6.30 0.88
C VAL A 44 -6.40 -6.44 -0.64
N LYS A 45 -6.87 -5.42 -1.35
CA LYS A 45 -6.86 -5.38 -2.81
C LYS A 45 -6.94 -3.96 -3.36
N THR A 46 -6.44 -3.77 -4.57
CA THR A 46 -6.72 -2.59 -5.38
C THR A 46 -7.72 -2.92 -6.49
N VAL A 47 -8.51 -1.93 -6.91
CA VAL A 47 -9.44 -2.09 -8.05
C VAL A 47 -8.68 -2.47 -9.33
N GLU A 48 -7.51 -1.90 -9.54
CA GLU A 48 -6.67 -2.13 -10.72
C GLU A 48 -5.88 -3.45 -10.64
N GLY A 49 -5.68 -4.01 -9.44
CA GLY A 49 -4.81 -5.17 -9.19
C GLY A 49 -3.33 -4.91 -9.53
N GLY A 50 -2.58 -6.01 -9.64
CA GLY A 50 -1.27 -6.02 -10.30
C GLY A 50 -0.07 -5.43 -9.53
N GLN A 51 -0.20 -5.20 -8.22
CA GLN A 51 0.94 -4.81 -7.36
C GLN A 51 0.96 -5.62 -6.07
N PRO A 52 2.15 -5.86 -5.47
CA PRO A 52 2.25 -6.39 -4.12
C PRO A 52 1.61 -5.46 -3.10
N LEU A 53 0.94 -6.04 -2.10
CA LEU A 53 0.26 -5.34 -1.00
C LEU A 53 0.62 -6.02 0.32
N LEU A 54 0.45 -5.28 1.42
CA LEU A 54 0.64 -5.79 2.77
C LEU A 54 -0.61 -6.50 3.30
N GLU A 55 -1.81 -6.19 2.79
CA GLU A 55 -3.06 -6.86 3.18
C GLU A 55 -3.33 -6.79 4.70
N LEU A 56 -2.98 -5.67 5.32
CA LEU A 56 -3.08 -5.45 6.78
C LEU A 56 -4.33 -4.66 7.19
N MET A 57 -5.12 -4.19 6.22
CA MET A 57 -6.34 -3.43 6.46
C MET A 57 -7.43 -3.89 5.51
N ASP A 58 -8.57 -4.31 6.06
CA ASP A 58 -9.74 -4.81 5.31
C ASP A 58 -10.44 -3.66 4.57
N MET A 59 -9.87 -3.29 3.43
CA MET A 59 -10.37 -2.26 2.54
C MET A 59 -9.95 -2.52 1.09
N VAL A 60 -10.69 -1.90 0.18
CA VAL A 60 -10.40 -1.90 -1.26
C VAL A 60 -9.97 -0.51 -1.68
N ALA A 61 -8.74 -0.37 -2.18
CA ALA A 61 -8.23 0.91 -2.65
C ALA A 61 -8.43 1.08 -4.17
N ARG A 62 -8.86 2.26 -4.61
CA ARG A 62 -8.85 2.63 -6.03
C ARG A 62 -7.74 3.65 -6.26
N ARG A 63 -6.79 3.34 -7.15
CA ARG A 63 -5.66 4.23 -7.42
C ARG A 63 -6.11 5.38 -8.33
N ASN A 64 -5.55 6.56 -8.11
CA ASN A 64 -5.77 7.75 -8.95
C ASN A 64 -7.27 8.07 -9.19
N ALA A 65 -8.11 7.85 -8.18
CA ALA A 65 -9.57 7.98 -8.31
C ALA A 65 -10.03 9.40 -8.67
N PHE A 66 -9.22 10.41 -8.37
CA PHE A 66 -9.50 11.83 -8.64
C PHE A 66 -8.94 12.32 -9.99
N GLY A 67 -8.30 11.46 -10.78
CA GLY A 67 -7.74 11.83 -12.08
C GLY A 67 -6.22 12.03 -12.03
N ARG A 68 -5.74 12.97 -12.83
CA ARG A 68 -4.31 13.29 -12.99
C ARG A 68 -3.85 14.23 -11.88
N PRO A 69 -2.53 14.43 -11.68
CA PRO A 69 -2.01 15.33 -10.65
C PRO A 69 -2.59 16.75 -10.72
N VAL A 70 -2.93 17.25 -11.91
CA VAL A 70 -3.57 18.58 -12.11
C VAL A 70 -4.98 18.66 -11.52
N ASP A 71 -5.63 17.52 -11.29
CA ASP A 71 -6.98 17.41 -10.74
C ASP A 71 -6.97 17.30 -9.19
N SER A 72 -5.79 17.46 -8.56
CA SER A 72 -5.66 17.44 -7.09
C SER A 72 -6.19 18.72 -6.46
N PHE A 73 -6.76 18.62 -5.26
CA PHE A 73 -7.38 19.71 -4.50
C PHE A 73 -6.73 19.89 -3.12
#